data_AF-A0A5P8M4V8-F1
#
_entry.id   AF-A0A5P8M4V8-F1
#
_cell.length_a   1.000
_cell.length_b   1.000
_cell.length_c   1.000
_cell.angle_alpha   90.00
_cell.angle_beta   90.00
_cell.angle_gamma   90.00
#
_symmetry.space_group_name_H-M   'P 1'
#
loop_
_entity.id
_entity.type
_entity.pdbx_description
1 polymer ?
#
loop_
_entity_poly.entity_id
_entity_poly.type
_entity_poly.pdbx_seq_one_letter_code
_entity_poly.pdbx_strand_id
1 'polypeptide(L)'
;MALFFFFLVMIHIAIIVHLPFIVTGLKYGTAANAGMITGSMTILGVIAAILYGQIYKVIGHFVLPIGLAFLAVGVLIMAFSRSFAVTLTGAWIFGVAYPLIAAHMFNNVSKVASPNSETLTASIFLVGTNSGALLAPYGIKLLAVITNDTIGAKTFVLLGRLLAVATLVAFGISLRTSRKKVKPSLT
;
A
#
# COMPACT_ATOMS: atom_id res chain seq x y z
N MET A 1 2.81 6.83 13.04
CA MET A 1 2.17 5.61 12.49
C MET A 1 0.86 5.95 11.80
N ALA A 2 -0.14 6.52 12.48
CA ALA A 2 -1.45 6.87 11.89
C ALA A 2 -1.35 7.75 10.63
N LEU A 3 -0.57 8.84 10.67
CA LEU A 3 -0.38 9.73 9.51
C LEU A 3 0.25 9.01 8.30
N PHE A 4 1.22 8.14 8.54
CA PHE A 4 1.85 7.36 7.48
C PHE A 4 0.84 6.40 6.82
N PHE A 5 0.05 5.70 7.64
CA PHE A 5 -0.94 4.77 7.13
C PHE A 5 -2.12 5.49 6.45
N PHE A 6 -2.51 6.68 6.92
CA PHE A 6 -3.42 7.59 6.24
C PHE A 6 -2.99 7.85 4.79
N PHE A 7 -1.73 8.23 4.56
CA PHE A 7 -1.23 8.46 3.20
C PHE A 7 -1.19 7.19 2.36
N LEU A 8 -0.86 6.03 2.96
CA LEU A 8 -0.89 4.75 2.25
C LEU A 8 -2.30 4.38 1.80
N VAL A 9 -3.32 4.58 2.64
CA VAL A 9 -4.73 4.37 2.25
C VAL A 9 -5.10 5.33 1.11
N MET A 10 -4.67 6.58 1.19
CA MET A 10 -4.93 7.58 0.16
C MET A 10 -4.36 7.16 -1.20
N ILE A 11 -3.13 6.66 -1.23
CA ILE A 11 -2.47 6.13 -2.43
C ILE A 11 -3.22 4.88 -2.94
N HIS A 12 -3.63 3.99 -2.04
CA HIS A 12 -4.37 2.78 -2.38
C HIS A 12 -5.70 3.07 -3.07
N ILE A 13 -6.49 3.99 -2.52
CA ILE A 13 -7.74 4.43 -3.13
C ILE A 13 -7.48 5.13 -4.47
N ALA A 14 -6.43 5.97 -4.57
CA ALA A 14 -6.08 6.63 -5.82
C ALA A 14 -5.78 5.64 -6.96
N ILE A 15 -5.10 4.54 -6.66
CA ILE A 15 -4.80 3.47 -7.61
C ILE A 15 -6.08 2.77 -8.06
N ILE A 16 -6.96 2.39 -7.12
CA ILE A 16 -8.23 1.71 -7.45
C ILE A 16 -9.11 2.60 -8.34
N VAL A 17 -9.20 3.90 -8.03
CA VAL A 17 -10.00 4.86 -8.80
C VAL A 17 -9.44 5.07 -10.20
N HIS A 18 -8.12 5.08 -10.38
CA HIS A 18 -7.51 5.28 -11.70
C HIS A 18 -7.34 4.00 -12.52
N LEU A 19 -7.50 2.82 -11.91
CA LEU A 19 -7.34 1.54 -12.59
C LEU A 19 -8.21 1.41 -13.86
N PRO A 20 -9.50 1.80 -13.86
CA PRO A 20 -10.32 1.76 -15.08
C PRO A 20 -9.80 2.68 -16.18
N PHE A 21 -9.23 3.85 -15.85
CA PHE A 21 -8.70 4.80 -16.82
C PHE A 21 -7.50 4.23 -17.57
N ILE A 22 -6.62 3.47 -16.90
CA ILE A 22 -5.52 2.79 -17.56
C ILE A 22 -6.05 1.66 -18.47
N VAL A 23 -6.90 0.78 -17.93
CA VAL A 23 -7.40 -0.40 -18.66
C VAL A 23 -8.22 -0.01 -19.90
N THR A 24 -9.09 0.99 -19.77
CA THR A 24 -9.96 1.45 -20.87
C THR A 24 -9.27 2.48 -21.76
N GLY A 25 -8.50 3.40 -21.19
CA GLY A 25 -7.81 4.46 -21.93
C GLY A 25 -6.70 3.92 -22.85
N LEU A 26 -6.03 2.83 -22.46
CA LEU A 26 -5.05 2.13 -23.29
C LEU A 26 -5.68 1.05 -24.20
N LYS A 27 -7.02 0.95 -24.22
CA LYS A 27 -7.81 0.09 -25.11
C LYS A 27 -7.50 -1.41 -25.08
N TYR A 28 -6.90 -1.93 -24.00
CA TYR A 28 -6.66 -3.38 -23.83
C TYR A 28 -7.66 -4.06 -22.88
N GLY A 29 -8.67 -3.34 -22.39
CA GLY A 29 -9.75 -3.92 -21.60
C GLY A 29 -10.95 -3.00 -21.41
N THR A 30 -11.98 -3.53 -20.75
CA THR A 30 -13.24 -2.83 -20.45
C THR A 30 -13.31 -2.41 -18.98
N ALA A 31 -14.33 -1.61 -18.62
CA ALA A 31 -14.62 -1.31 -17.21
C ALA A 31 -14.91 -2.60 -16.39
N ALA A 32 -15.53 -3.60 -17.01
CA ALA A 32 -15.77 -4.90 -16.37
C ALA A 32 -14.44 -5.60 -16.02
N ASN A 33 -13.46 -5.55 -16.92
CA ASN A 33 -12.12 -6.09 -16.67
C ASN A 33 -11.42 -5.38 -15.49
N ALA A 34 -11.56 -4.06 -15.37
CA ALA A 34 -11.05 -3.32 -14.22
C ALA A 34 -11.75 -3.76 -12.91
N GLY A 35 -13.07 -3.98 -12.95
CA GLY A 35 -13.82 -4.54 -11.82
C GLY A 35 -13.33 -5.93 -11.43
N MET A 36 -13.05 -6.81 -12.39
CA MET A 36 -12.47 -8.14 -12.14
C MET A 36 -11.09 -8.06 -11.48
N ILE A 37 -10.23 -7.15 -11.96
CA ILE A 37 -8.92 -6.92 -11.33
C ILE A 37 -9.12 -6.54 -9.85
N THR A 38 -9.92 -5.51 -9.58
CA THR A 38 -10.17 -5.05 -8.19
C THR A 38 -10.78 -6.14 -7.31
N GLY A 39 -11.74 -6.92 -7.83
CA GLY A 39 -12.35 -8.03 -7.10
C GLY A 39 -11.33 -9.11 -6.74
N SER A 40 -10.53 -9.55 -7.70
CA SER A 40 -9.49 -10.57 -7.48
C SER A 40 -8.39 -10.08 -6.52
N MET A 41 -7.98 -8.81 -6.60
CA MET A 41 -7.06 -8.19 -5.64
C MET A 41 -7.60 -8.25 -4.21
N THR A 42 -8.89 -7.99 -4.03
CA THR A 42 -9.53 -7.98 -2.73
C THR A 42 -9.52 -9.39 -2.11
N ILE A 43 -9.86 -10.41 -2.91
CA ILE A 43 -9.83 -11.82 -2.47
C ILE A 43 -8.42 -12.21 -2.05
N LEU A 44 -7.41 -11.97 -2.90
CA LEU A 44 -6.02 -12.25 -2.58
C LEU A 44 -5.52 -11.47 -1.36
N GLY A 45 -5.96 -10.23 -1.24
CA GLY A 45 -5.67 -9.35 -0.12
C GLY A 45 -6.18 -9.90 1.22
N VAL A 46 -7.42 -10.41 1.24
CA VAL A 46 -8.00 -11.07 2.42
C VAL A 46 -7.20 -12.31 2.80
N ILE A 47 -6.87 -13.16 1.81
CA ILE A 47 -6.04 -14.36 2.04
C ILE A 47 -4.69 -13.96 2.64
N ALA A 48 -4.03 -12.95 2.09
CA ALA A 48 -2.75 -12.45 2.60
C ALA A 48 -2.86 -11.91 4.03
N ALA A 49 -3.93 -11.18 4.35
CA ALA A 49 -4.18 -10.68 5.70
C ALA A 49 -4.40 -11.80 6.72
N ILE A 50 -5.11 -12.88 6.34
CA ILE A 50 -5.29 -14.07 7.20
C ILE A 50 -3.92 -14.74 7.46
N LEU A 51 -3.10 -14.89 6.41
CA LEU A 51 -1.78 -15.51 6.50
C LEU A 51 -0.71 -14.60 7.14
N TYR A 52 -1.04 -13.34 7.44
CA TYR A 52 -0.10 -12.36 8.01
C TYR A 52 0.64 -12.90 9.24
N GLY A 53 -0.05 -13.59 10.15
CA GLY A 53 0.57 -14.12 11.38
C GLY A 53 1.69 -15.12 11.09
N GLN A 54 1.53 -15.97 10.08
CA GLN A 54 2.56 -16.92 9.65
C GLN A 54 3.71 -16.20 8.92
N ILE A 55 3.37 -15.27 8.02
CA ILE A 55 4.34 -14.46 7.28
C ILE A 55 5.21 -13.66 8.25
N TYR A 56 4.62 -13.03 9.26
CA TYR A 56 5.32 -12.26 10.28
C TYR A 56 6.31 -13.10 11.10
N LYS A 57 6.05 -14.40 11.33
CA LYS A 57 7.02 -15.27 12.01
C LYS A 57 8.29 -15.47 11.20
N VAL A 58 8.19 -15.46 9.86
CA VAL A 58 9.33 -15.65 8.96
C VAL A 58 10.10 -14.36 8.73
N ILE A 59 9.40 -13.27 8.36
CA ILE A 59 10.04 -12.01 7.95
C ILE A 59 10.05 -10.91 9.03
N GLY A 60 9.31 -11.08 10.11
CA GLY A 60 9.35 -10.24 11.31
C GLY A 60 9.22 -8.73 11.03
N HIS A 61 10.22 -7.97 11.43
CA HIS A 61 10.22 -6.51 11.28
C HIS A 61 10.43 -6.02 9.84
N PHE A 62 10.73 -6.93 8.90
CA PHE A 62 10.85 -6.59 7.48
C PHE A 62 9.52 -6.63 6.72
N VAL A 63 8.38 -6.99 7.35
CA VAL A 63 7.06 -6.94 6.70
C VAL A 63 6.78 -5.57 6.10
N LEU A 64 7.05 -4.49 6.84
CA LEU A 64 6.78 -3.14 6.36
C LEU A 64 7.59 -2.76 5.11
N PRO A 65 8.95 -2.83 5.12
CA PRO A 65 9.72 -2.47 3.94
C PRO A 65 9.49 -3.42 2.75
N ILE A 66 9.32 -4.72 2.98
CA ILE A 66 9.03 -5.69 1.90
C ILE A 66 7.65 -5.42 1.30
N GLY A 67 6.64 -5.16 2.14
CA GLY A 67 5.30 -4.78 1.69
C GLY A 67 5.34 -3.50 0.85
N LEU A 68 6.05 -2.46 1.31
CA LEU A 68 6.19 -1.22 0.54
C LEU A 68 6.88 -1.44 -0.80
N ALA A 69 7.91 -2.31 -0.85
CA ALA A 69 8.57 -2.68 -2.09
C ALA A 69 7.59 -3.34 -3.07
N PHE A 70 6.80 -4.30 -2.60
CA PHE A 70 5.78 -4.94 -3.44
C PHE A 70 4.69 -3.96 -3.88
N LEU A 71 4.28 -3.00 -3.03
CA LEU A 71 3.37 -1.94 -3.46
C LEU A 71 3.97 -1.11 -4.59
N ALA A 72 5.22 -0.65 -4.44
CA ALA A 72 5.90 0.15 -5.45
C ALA A 72 6.04 -0.63 -6.76
N VAL A 73 6.48 -1.88 -6.71
CA VAL A 73 6.63 -2.76 -7.87
C VAL A 73 5.30 -3.01 -8.56
N GLY A 74 4.25 -3.36 -7.81
CA GLY A 74 2.92 -3.61 -8.37
C GLY A 74 2.36 -2.39 -9.10
N VAL A 75 2.50 -1.20 -8.50
CA VAL A 75 2.07 0.07 -9.12
C VAL A 75 2.86 0.39 -10.38
N LEU A 76 4.19 0.20 -10.36
CA LEU A 76 5.03 0.46 -11.53
C LEU A 76 4.73 -0.53 -12.67
N ILE A 77 4.50 -1.80 -12.38
CA ILE A 77 4.06 -2.79 -13.37
C ILE A 77 2.75 -2.33 -14.01
N MET A 78 1.76 -1.92 -13.21
CA MET A 78 0.50 -1.39 -13.73
C MET A 78 0.70 -0.12 -14.56
N ALA A 79 1.59 0.78 -14.14
CA ALA A 79 1.87 2.06 -14.81
C ALA A 79 2.42 1.88 -16.24
N PHE A 80 3.28 0.87 -16.45
CA PHE A 80 3.88 0.57 -17.75
C PHE A 80 3.16 -0.56 -18.51
N SER A 81 2.08 -1.09 -17.95
CA SER A 81 1.34 -2.19 -18.57
C SER A 81 0.65 -1.75 -19.87
N ARG A 82 0.71 -2.62 -20.89
CA ARG A 82 0.01 -2.46 -22.18
C ARG A 82 -0.91 -3.64 -22.50
N SER A 83 -1.11 -4.52 -21.53
CA SER A 83 -1.90 -5.74 -21.66
C SER A 83 -2.59 -6.03 -20.35
N PHE A 84 -3.81 -6.57 -20.44
CA PHE A 84 -4.62 -6.94 -19.29
C PHE A 84 -3.89 -7.87 -18.31
N ALA A 85 -3.15 -8.86 -18.84
CA ALA A 85 -2.40 -9.81 -18.01
C ALA A 85 -1.29 -9.14 -17.19
N VAL A 86 -0.62 -8.14 -17.76
CA VAL A 86 0.44 -7.38 -17.07
C VAL A 86 -0.16 -6.48 -15.99
N THR A 87 -1.30 -5.84 -16.28
CA THR A 87 -2.01 -5.06 -15.25
C THR A 87 -2.52 -5.95 -14.12
N LEU A 88 -3.08 -7.12 -14.45
CA LEU A 88 -3.61 -8.07 -13.47
C LEU A 88 -2.51 -8.57 -12.52
N THR A 89 -1.35 -8.93 -13.05
CA THR A 89 -0.21 -9.38 -12.22
C THR A 89 0.33 -8.26 -11.32
N GLY A 90 0.52 -7.04 -11.85
CA GLY A 90 0.91 -5.88 -11.04
C GLY A 90 -0.12 -5.56 -9.94
N ALA A 91 -1.40 -5.68 -10.28
CA ALA A 91 -2.51 -5.48 -9.37
C ALA A 91 -2.55 -6.53 -8.25
N TRP A 92 -2.31 -7.81 -8.55
CA TRP A 92 -2.25 -8.86 -7.54
C TRP A 92 -1.11 -8.65 -6.54
N ILE A 93 0.09 -8.29 -7.03
CA ILE A 93 1.23 -7.98 -6.17
C ILE A 93 0.87 -6.82 -5.22
N PHE A 94 0.26 -5.76 -5.78
CA PHE A 94 -0.19 -4.61 -5.00
C PHE A 94 -1.29 -4.99 -3.99
N GLY A 95 -2.28 -5.78 -4.41
CA GLY A 95 -3.45 -6.20 -3.63
C GLY A 95 -3.11 -7.13 -2.48
N VAL A 96 -2.03 -7.93 -2.59
CA VAL A 96 -1.50 -8.76 -1.49
C VAL A 96 -0.68 -7.92 -0.51
N ALA A 97 0.12 -6.98 -1.01
CA ALA A 97 1.04 -6.20 -0.19
C ALA A 97 0.33 -5.23 0.75
N TYR A 98 -0.73 -4.56 0.30
CA TYR A 98 -1.41 -3.53 1.09
C TYR A 98 -2.05 -4.10 2.37
N PRO A 99 -2.83 -5.20 2.32
CA PRO A 99 -3.42 -5.82 3.51
C PRO A 99 -2.39 -6.41 4.47
N LEU A 100 -1.24 -6.89 3.98
CA LEU A 100 -0.14 -7.30 4.85
C LEU A 100 0.43 -6.13 5.65
N ILE A 101 0.64 -4.98 5.01
CA ILE A 101 1.05 -3.75 5.70
C ILE A 101 -0.02 -3.32 6.69
N ALA A 102 -1.30 -3.37 6.29
CA ALA A 102 -2.42 -3.01 7.17
C ALA A 102 -2.43 -3.87 8.44
N ALA A 103 -2.42 -5.20 8.29
CA ALA A 103 -2.38 -6.14 9.40
C ALA A 103 -1.16 -5.91 10.30
N HIS A 104 0.01 -5.62 9.70
CA HIS A 104 1.21 -5.28 10.44
C HIS A 104 1.08 -3.98 11.23
N MET A 105 0.50 -2.93 10.64
CA MET A 105 0.32 -1.65 11.31
C MET A 105 -0.68 -1.75 12.47
N PHE A 106 -1.82 -2.42 12.28
CA PHE A 106 -2.77 -2.65 13.36
C PHE A 106 -2.15 -3.43 14.53
N ASN A 107 -1.34 -4.47 14.24
CA ASN A 107 -0.61 -5.21 15.28
C ASN A 107 0.44 -4.36 16.01
N ASN A 108 1.15 -3.47 15.30
CA ASN A 108 2.07 -2.54 15.98
C ASN A 108 1.33 -1.51 16.84
N VAL A 109 0.18 -1.02 16.38
CA VAL A 109 -0.65 -0.08 17.14
C VAL A 109 -1.14 -0.72 18.43
N SER A 110 -1.62 -1.96 18.39
CA SER A 110 -2.05 -2.67 19.61
C SER A 110 -0.91 -2.89 20.60
N LYS A 111 0.32 -3.13 20.13
CA LYS A 111 1.51 -3.27 21.00
C LYS A 111 1.97 -1.98 21.68
N VAL A 112 1.67 -0.82 21.08
CA VAL A 112 2.07 0.49 21.60
C VAL A 112 0.98 1.10 22.49
N ALA A 113 -0.25 0.63 22.37
CA ALA A 113 -1.36 1.07 23.20
C ALA A 113 -1.15 0.64 24.67
N SER A 114 -1.57 1.51 25.60
CA SER A 114 -1.54 1.20 27.03
C SER A 114 -2.57 0.11 27.36
N PRO A 115 -2.37 -0.70 28.42
CA PRO A 115 -3.22 -1.87 28.74
C PRO A 115 -4.73 -1.65 28.94
N ASN A 116 -5.24 -0.41 28.87
CA ASN A 116 -6.67 -0.09 28.98
C ASN A 116 -7.17 0.85 27.86
N SER A 117 -6.34 1.15 26.86
CA SER A 117 -6.66 2.08 25.77
C SER A 117 -6.46 1.46 24.39
N GLU A 118 -6.34 0.13 24.30
CA GLU A 118 -6.16 -0.59 23.03
C GLU A 118 -7.29 -0.31 22.05
N THR A 119 -8.55 -0.47 22.49
CA THR A 119 -9.74 -0.22 21.66
C THR A 119 -9.83 1.23 21.21
N LEU A 120 -9.50 2.19 22.10
CA LEU A 120 -9.49 3.62 21.76
C LEU A 120 -8.41 3.94 20.73
N THR A 121 -7.21 3.41 20.91
CA THR A 121 -6.07 3.64 20.01
C THR A 121 -6.35 3.03 18.63
N ALA A 122 -6.90 1.81 18.59
CA ALA A 122 -7.32 1.17 17.34
C ALA A 122 -8.45 1.95 16.65
N SER A 123 -9.40 2.51 17.41
CA SER A 123 -10.47 3.35 16.87
C SER A 123 -9.95 4.65 16.27
N ILE A 124 -9.04 5.35 16.96
CA ILE A 124 -8.38 6.56 16.43
C ILE A 124 -7.59 6.22 15.16
N PHE A 125 -6.90 5.08 15.15
CA PHE A 125 -6.19 4.60 13.97
C PHE A 125 -7.13 4.30 12.80
N LEU A 126 -8.29 3.68 13.08
CA LEU A 126 -9.34 3.39 12.10
C LEU A 126 -9.97 4.67 11.53
N VAL A 127 -10.23 5.66 12.38
CA VAL A 127 -10.68 6.99 11.95
C VAL A 127 -9.65 7.59 11.01
N GLY A 128 -8.36 7.55 11.38
CA GLY A 128 -7.27 8.00 10.52
C GLY A 128 -7.28 7.32 9.15
N THR A 129 -7.46 6.00 9.08
CA THR A 129 -7.56 5.31 7.78
C THR A 129 -8.77 5.71 6.96
N ASN A 130 -9.95 5.81 7.57
CA ASN A 130 -11.17 6.19 6.86
C ASN A 130 -11.11 7.64 6.36
N SER A 131 -10.48 8.54 7.12
CA SER A 131 -10.20 9.91 6.67
C SER A 131 -9.26 9.93 5.45
N GLY A 132 -8.29 9.02 5.37
CA GLY A 132 -7.41 8.88 4.20
C GLY A 132 -8.18 8.50 2.94
N ALA A 133 -9.13 7.57 3.07
CA ALA A 133 -10.02 7.19 1.96
C ALA A 133 -10.95 8.35 1.56
N LEU A 134 -11.52 9.05 2.55
CA LEU A 134 -12.39 10.22 2.32
C LEU A 134 -11.67 11.35 1.59
N LEU A 135 -10.39 11.60 1.93
CA LEU A 135 -9.61 12.70 1.37
C LEU A 135 -8.87 12.31 0.08
N ALA A 136 -8.85 11.03 -0.29
CA ALA A 136 -8.21 10.55 -1.52
C ALA A 136 -8.67 11.27 -2.80
N PRO A 137 -9.96 11.57 -3.03
CA PRO A 137 -10.40 12.31 -4.21
C PRO A 137 -9.77 13.71 -4.32
N TYR A 138 -9.54 14.40 -3.20
CA TYR A 138 -8.89 15.71 -3.19
C TYR A 138 -7.41 15.60 -3.53
N GLY A 139 -6.72 14.59 -2.99
CA GLY A 139 -5.33 14.29 -3.34
C GLY A 139 -5.17 13.90 -4.80
N ILE A 140 -6.11 13.12 -5.35
CA ILE A 140 -6.19 12.78 -6.77
C ILE A 140 -6.33 14.04 -7.63
N LYS A 141 -7.24 14.95 -7.27
CA LYS A 141 -7.43 16.21 -8.00
C LYS A 141 -6.16 17.05 -8.04
N LEU A 142 -5.45 17.13 -6.90
CA LEU A 142 -4.15 17.81 -6.84
C LEU A 142 -3.11 17.12 -7.72
N LEU A 143 -3.02 15.79 -7.68
CA LEU A 143 -2.12 15.01 -8.53
C LEU A 143 -2.42 15.23 -10.02
N ALA A 144 -3.69 15.25 -10.42
CA ALA A 144 -4.09 15.47 -11.81
C ALA A 144 -3.62 16.84 -12.34
N VAL A 145 -3.69 17.89 -11.51
CA VAL A 145 -3.15 19.22 -11.85
C VAL A 145 -1.63 19.18 -12.03
N ILE A 146 -0.93 18.45 -11.17
CA ILE A 146 0.54 18.36 -11.20
C ILE A 146 1.04 17.49 -12.37
N THR A 147 0.38 16.38 -12.66
CA THR A 147 0.82 15.42 -13.68
C THR A 147 0.38 15.80 -15.09
N ASN A 148 -0.61 16.70 -15.22
CA ASN A 148 -1.25 17.10 -16.47
C ASN A 148 -1.57 15.85 -17.33
N ASP A 149 -2.24 14.90 -16.69
CA ASP A 149 -2.46 13.55 -17.21
C ASP A 149 -3.94 13.29 -17.43
N THR A 150 -4.28 12.86 -18.65
CA THR A 150 -5.66 12.57 -19.07
C THR A 150 -6.00 11.08 -18.98
N ILE A 151 -5.01 10.19 -18.91
CA ILE A 151 -5.18 8.72 -18.97
C ILE A 151 -4.88 8.08 -17.60
N GLY A 152 -4.14 8.76 -16.72
CA GLY A 152 -3.81 8.30 -15.37
C GLY A 152 -2.48 7.53 -15.27
N ALA A 153 -1.81 7.24 -16.39
CA ALA A 153 -0.53 6.53 -16.41
C ALA A 153 0.62 7.31 -15.73
N LYS A 154 0.74 8.62 -15.98
CA LYS A 154 1.72 9.49 -15.30
C LYS A 154 1.41 9.58 -13.81
N THR A 155 0.13 9.59 -13.42
CA THR A 155 -0.29 9.54 -12.01
C THR A 155 0.18 8.25 -11.34
N PHE A 156 0.02 7.09 -11.99
CA PHE A 156 0.56 5.82 -11.48
C PHE A 156 2.09 5.83 -11.38
N VAL A 157 2.80 6.37 -12.36
CA VAL A 157 4.28 6.49 -12.30
C VAL A 157 4.71 7.36 -11.11
N LEU A 158 4.05 8.50 -10.89
CA LEU A 158 4.33 9.38 -9.76
C LEU A 158 4.08 8.67 -8.42
N LEU A 159 2.94 8.00 -8.27
CA LEU A 159 2.61 7.22 -7.08
C LEU A 159 3.62 6.08 -6.85
N GLY A 160 4.01 5.37 -7.90
CA GLY A 160 5.04 4.31 -7.84
C GLY A 160 6.40 4.84 -7.39
N ARG A 161 6.81 6.02 -7.89
CA ARG A 161 8.06 6.69 -7.44
C ARG A 161 7.99 7.10 -5.97
N LEU A 162 6.87 7.68 -5.52
CA LEU A 162 6.68 8.04 -4.11
C LEU A 162 6.76 6.81 -3.20
N LEU A 163 6.13 5.70 -3.59
CA LEU A 163 6.22 4.42 -2.87
C LEU A 163 7.64 3.85 -2.88
N ALA A 164 8.37 3.97 -4.00
CA ALA A 164 9.77 3.53 -4.07
C ALA A 164 10.68 4.32 -3.11
N VAL A 165 10.52 5.65 -3.06
CA VAL A 165 11.24 6.49 -2.09
C VAL A 165 10.88 6.11 -0.65
N ALA A 166 9.59 5.93 -0.35
CA ALA A 166 9.13 5.48 0.96
C ALA A 166 9.71 4.10 1.34
N THR A 167 9.83 3.20 0.36
CA THR A 167 10.46 1.88 0.54
C THR A 167 11.93 2.02 0.94
N LEU A 168 12.71 2.84 0.24
CA LEU A 168 14.13 3.06 0.55
C LEU A 168 14.31 3.63 1.96
N VAL A 169 13.48 4.59 2.35
CA VAL A 169 13.49 5.17 3.69
C VAL A 169 13.14 4.11 4.74
N ALA A 170 12.08 3.32 4.52
CA ALA A 170 11.67 2.26 5.43
C ALA A 170 12.76 1.18 5.57
N PHE A 171 13.41 0.80 4.48
CA PHE A 171 14.53 -0.16 4.49
C PHE A 171 15.72 0.39 5.29
N GLY A 172 16.08 1.67 5.09
CA GLY A 172 17.13 2.34 5.85
C GLY A 172 16.85 2.40 7.36
N ILE A 173 15.60 2.67 7.76
CA ILE A 173 15.18 2.67 9.17
C ILE A 173 15.23 1.25 9.75
N SER A 174 14.72 0.25 9.03
CA SER A 174 14.73 -1.14 9.47
C SER A 174 16.16 -1.64 9.68
N LEU A 175 17.08 -1.40 8.74
CA LEU A 175 18.49 -1.79 8.87
C LEU A 175 19.19 -1.12 10.07
N ARG A 176 18.89 0.16 10.34
CA ARG A 176 19.43 0.87 11.52
C ARG A 176 18.90 0.28 12.83
N THR A 177 17.64 -0.15 12.83
CA THR A 177 16.99 -0.77 14.00
C THR A 177 17.55 -2.17 14.27
N SER A 178 17.78 -2.98 13.23
CA SER A 178 18.42 -4.29 13.37
C SER A 178 19.87 -4.16 13.87
N ARG A 179 20.63 -3.17 13.40
CA ARG A 179 22.00 -2.89 13.90
C ARG A 179 22.04 -2.49 15.37
N LYS A 180 21.04 -1.74 15.87
CA LYS A 180 20.95 -1.38 17.30
C LYS A 180 20.65 -2.58 18.20
N LYS A 181 19.87 -3.57 17.73
CA LYS A 181 19.60 -4.80 18.49
C LYS A 181 20.81 -5.76 18.59
N VAL A 182 21.78 -5.67 17.67
CA VAL A 182 23.02 -6.47 17.67
C VAL A 182 24.11 -5.87 18.57
N LYS A 183 23.95 -4.63 19.07
CA LYS A 183 24.79 -4.05 20.13
C LYS A 183 24.08 -3.96 21.50
N PRO A 184 23.72 -5.05 22.20
CA PRO A 184 23.42 -4.97 23.62
C PRO A 184 24.70 -5.06 24.47
N SER A 185 24.91 -4.02 25.30
CA SER A 185 25.70 -3.94 26.55
C SER A 185 27.17 -4.38 26.57
N LEU A 186 28.08 -3.40 26.41
CA LEU A 186 29.31 -3.34 27.20
C LEU A 186 29.13 -2.21 28.24
N THR A 187 28.40 -2.50 29.31
CA THR A 187 28.39 -1.76 30.58
C THR A 187 27.72 -2.65 31.61
#